data_AF-A0A391NT19-F1
#
_entry.id   AF-A0A391NT19-F1
#
_cell.length_a   1.000
_cell.length_b   1.000
_cell.length_c   1.000
_cell.angle_alpha   90.00
_cell.angle_beta   90.00
_cell.angle_gamma   90.00
#
_symmetry.space_group_name_H-M   'P 1'
#
loop_
_entity.id
_entity.type
_entity.pdbx_description
1 polymer ?
#
loop_
_entity_poly.entity_id
_entity_poly.type
_entity_poly.pdbx_seq_one_letter_code
_entity_poly.pdbx_strand_id
1 'polypeptide(L)'
;TTSRPYVFNKASHKPILFRLRLVLGRGKGGVIAVREGDDPHTLARNFSRTFNLNAAMHTEVIASIQEQLTLYYLELEEMNAGQEALQ
;
A
#
# COMPACT_ATOMS: atom_id res chain seq x y z
N THR A 1 -11.63 13.35 24.52
CA THR A 1 -11.45 12.30 23.49
C THR A 1 -9.96 11.98 23.40
N THR A 2 -9.49 10.97 24.13
CA THR A 2 -8.06 10.65 24.25
C THR A 2 -7.62 9.82 23.03
N SER A 3 -7.05 10.50 22.03
CA SER A 3 -6.39 9.82 20.90
C SER A 3 -5.14 9.12 21.41
N ARG A 4 -5.21 7.79 21.56
CA ARG A 4 -4.00 6.98 21.79
C ARG A 4 -3.01 7.24 20.64
N PRO A 5 -1.72 7.50 20.93
CA PRO A 5 -0.71 7.60 19.88
C PRO A 5 -0.66 6.26 19.15
N TYR A 6 -0.92 6.30 17.84
CA TYR A 6 -0.86 5.11 17.00
C TYR A 6 0.61 4.75 16.80
N VAL A 7 1.01 3.60 17.32
CA VAL A 7 2.38 3.09 17.18
C VAL A 7 2.56 2.67 15.73
N PHE A 8 3.31 3.48 14.98
CA PHE A 8 3.83 3.01 13.70
C PHE A 8 4.72 1.81 14.01
N ASN A 9 4.40 0.69 13.36
CA ASN A 9 5.28 -0.47 13.29
C ASN A 9 5.35 -1.35 14.56
N LYS A 10 4.34 -2.20 14.75
CA LYS A 10 4.69 -3.58 15.13
C LYS A 10 5.32 -4.18 13.87
N ALA A 11 6.59 -4.57 13.92
CA ALA A 11 7.27 -5.20 12.80
C ALA A 11 6.42 -6.39 12.31
N SER A 12 5.71 -6.20 11.20
CA SER A 12 4.94 -7.29 10.59
C SER A 12 5.96 -8.20 9.92
N HIS A 13 6.04 -9.44 10.39
CA HIS A 13 6.88 -10.48 9.80
C HIS A 13 6.36 -10.97 8.44
N LYS A 14 5.18 -10.48 8.01
CA LYS A 14 4.59 -10.88 6.73
C LYS A 14 5.43 -10.38 5.56
N PRO A 15 5.52 -11.14 4.45
CA PRO A 15 6.26 -10.74 3.26
C PRO A 15 5.85 -9.35 2.75
N ILE A 16 6.82 -8.57 2.28
CA ILE A 16 6.55 -7.35 1.52
C ILE A 16 6.20 -7.79 0.10
N LEU A 17 5.02 -7.39 -0.38
CA LEU A 17 4.65 -7.60 -1.78
C LEU A 17 5.36 -6.57 -2.66
N PHE A 18 5.26 -5.28 -2.30
CA PHE A 18 5.93 -4.20 -3.01
C PHE A 18 6.06 -2.93 -2.16
N ARG A 19 6.79 -1.94 -2.68
CA ARG A 19 6.93 -0.60 -2.10
C ARG A 19 6.35 0.44 -3.03
N LEU A 20 5.21 1.02 -2.64
CA LEU A 20 4.54 2.06 -3.41
C LEU A 20 5.08 3.44 -3.04
N ARG A 21 5.70 4.12 -3.99
CA ARG A 21 6.11 5.52 -3.85
C ARG A 21 4.97 6.43 -4.27
N LEU A 22 4.52 7.29 -3.36
CA LEU A 22 3.47 8.27 -3.61
C LEU A 22 4.05 9.68 -3.64
N VAL A 23 3.73 10.42 -4.69
CA VAL A 23 4.09 11.84 -4.85
C VAL A 23 2.80 12.65 -4.82
N LEU A 24 2.64 13.48 -3.80
CA LEU A 24 1.37 14.16 -3.49
C LEU A 24 1.44 15.68 -3.67
N GLY A 25 2.49 16.18 -4.32
CA GLY A 25 2.72 17.61 -4.58
C GLY A 25 3.14 18.39 -3.32
N ARG A 26 3.59 19.64 -3.51
CA ARG A 26 4.06 20.54 -2.43
C ARG A 26 5.15 19.93 -1.52
N GLY A 27 6.02 19.10 -2.10
CA GLY A 27 7.07 18.39 -1.36
C GLY A 27 6.55 17.27 -0.43
N LYS A 28 5.24 16.99 -0.44
CA LYS A 28 4.65 15.88 0.30
C LYS A 28 4.71 14.61 -0.55
N GLY A 29 5.21 13.54 0.05
CA GLY A 29 5.34 12.25 -0.58
C GLY A 29 5.99 11.26 0.37
N GLY A 30 5.85 9.98 0.08
CA GLY A 30 6.34 8.94 0.95
C GLY A 30 6.32 7.59 0.27
N VAL A 31 6.80 6.58 0.99
CA VAL A 31 6.78 5.20 0.53
C VAL A 31 5.92 4.40 1.49
N ILE A 32 4.97 3.65 0.94
CA ILE A 32 4.19 2.65 1.67
C ILE A 32 4.77 1.28 1.32
N ALA A 33 5.22 0.53 2.32
CA ALA A 33 5.51 -0.88 2.14
C ALA A 33 4.20 -1.67 2.31
N VAL A 34 3.73 -2.30 1.23
CA VAL A 34 2.52 -3.12 1.23
C VAL A 34 2.93 -4.57 1.49
N ARG A 35 2.35 -5.18 2.52
CA ARG A 35 2.62 -6.57 2.89
C ARG A 35 1.42 -7.45 2.65
N GLU A 36 1.66 -8.75 2.66
CA GLU A 36 0.63 -9.75 2.46
C GLU A 36 -0.51 -9.62 3.48
N GLY A 37 -1.74 -9.51 2.99
CA GLY A 37 -2.94 -9.36 3.83
C GLY A 37 -3.03 -8.04 4.61
N ASP A 38 -2.27 -7.01 4.21
CA ASP A 38 -2.56 -5.64 4.63
C ASP A 38 -3.89 -5.18 4.04
N ASP A 39 -4.65 -4.39 4.81
CA ASP A 39 -5.87 -3.74 4.34
C ASP A 39 -5.55 -2.37 3.69
N PRO A 40 -5.90 -2.15 2.40
CA PRO A 40 -5.61 -0.90 1.70
C PRO A 40 -6.19 0.34 2.38
N HIS A 41 -7.39 0.23 2.98
CA HIS A 41 -8.02 1.35 3.67
C HIS A 41 -7.25 1.76 4.93
N THR A 42 -6.77 0.78 5.70
CA THR A 42 -5.94 1.01 6.88
C THR A 42 -4.59 1.64 6.50
N LEU A 43 -3.94 1.15 5.44
CA LEU A 43 -2.69 1.72 4.92
C LEU A 43 -2.88 3.18 4.48
N ALA A 44 -3.91 3.46 3.67
CA ALA A 44 -4.21 4.80 3.19
C ALA A 44 -4.56 5.76 4.33
N ARG A 45 -5.33 5.30 5.33
CA ARG A 45 -5.66 6.09 6.52
C ARG A 45 -4.41 6.46 7.30
N ASN A 46 -3.52 5.51 7.54
CA ASN A 46 -2.27 5.74 8.26
C ASN A 46 -1.35 6.71 7.53
N PHE A 47 -1.21 6.53 6.21
CA PHE A 47 -0.45 7.43 5.36
C PHE A 47 -1.04 8.85 5.39
N SER A 48 -2.36 8.95 5.22
CA SER A 48 -3.07 10.24 5.20
C SER A 48 -2.94 11.01 6.51
N ARG A 49 -2.99 10.31 7.65
CA ARG A 49 -2.75 10.93 8.97
C ARG A 49 -1.32 11.43 9.13
N THR A 50 -0.35 10.70 8.58
CA THR A 50 1.08 11.03 8.70
C THR A 50 1.45 12.27 7.87
N PHE A 51 0.90 12.38 6.67
CA PHE A 51 1.19 13.49 5.74
C PHE A 51 0.14 14.62 5.78
N ASN A 52 -0.84 14.51 6.70
CA ASN A 52 -1.92 15.45 6.93
C ASN A 52 -2.70 15.73 5.63
N LEU A 53 -3.11 14.66 4.96
CA LEU A 53 -3.81 14.68 3.67
C LEU A 53 -5.30 14.99 3.84
N ASN A 54 -5.89 15.60 2.82
CA ASN A 54 -7.32 15.83 2.77
C ASN A 54 -8.08 14.58 2.28
N ALA A 55 -9.41 14.63 2.30
CA ALA A 55 -10.26 13.51 1.91
C ALA A 55 -10.07 13.08 0.45
N ALA A 56 -9.88 14.02 -0.48
CA ALA A 56 -9.65 13.71 -1.89
C ALA A 56 -8.34 12.94 -2.08
N MET A 57 -7.26 13.43 -1.48
CA MET A 57 -5.95 12.78 -1.52
C MET A 57 -5.95 11.42 -0.82
N HIS A 58 -6.72 11.25 0.27
CA HIS A 58 -6.90 9.95 0.91
C HIS A 58 -7.53 8.93 -0.05
N THR A 59 -8.55 9.33 -0.81
CA THR A 59 -9.17 8.48 -1.84
C THR A 59 -8.19 8.13 -2.96
N GLU A 60 -7.38 9.08 -3.41
CA GLU A 60 -6.32 8.82 -4.40
C GLU A 60 -5.28 7.81 -3.90
N VAL A 61 -4.91 7.89 -2.62
CA VAL A 61 -3.98 6.92 -2.01
C VAL A 61 -4.59 5.52 -1.96
N ILE A 62 -5.88 5.38 -1.63
CA ILE A 62 -6.57 4.08 -1.67
C ILE A 62 -6.53 3.52 -3.10
N ALA A 63 -6.94 4.30 -4.08
CA ALA A 63 -6.96 3.88 -5.48
C ALA A 63 -5.58 3.45 -5.96
N SER A 64 -4.54 4.20 -5.61
CA SER A 64 -3.15 3.88 -5.96
C SER A 64 -2.68 2.56 -5.34
N ILE A 65 -3.05 2.27 -4.09
CA ILE A 65 -2.70 0.99 -3.43
C ILE A 65 -3.44 -0.16 -4.12
N GLN A 66 -4.73 0.01 -4.42
CA GLN A 66 -5.55 -1.03 -5.04
C GLN A 66 -5.10 -1.34 -6.46
N GLU A 67 -4.83 -0.32 -7.28
CA GLU A 67 -4.29 -0.50 -8.64
C GLU A 67 -2.98 -1.29 -8.61
N GLN A 68 -2.06 -0.93 -7.71
CA GLN A 68 -0.78 -1.62 -7.61
C GLN A 68 -0.90 -3.05 -7.06
N LEU A 69 -1.86 -3.31 -6.17
CA LEU A 69 -2.18 -4.69 -5.77
C LEU A 69 -2.69 -5.51 -6.95
N THR A 70 -3.60 -4.96 -7.76
CA THR A 70 -4.11 -5.63 -8.96
C THR A 70 -2.98 -5.95 -9.94
N LEU A 71 -2.11 -4.99 -10.23
CA LEU A 71 -0.96 -5.21 -11.11
C LEU A 71 -0.02 -6.29 -10.58
N TYR A 72 0.29 -6.24 -9.27
CA TYR A 72 1.13 -7.25 -8.63
C TYR A 72 0.55 -8.67 -8.75
N TYR A 73 -0.76 -8.85 -8.54
CA TYR A 73 -1.38 -10.15 -8.64
C TYR A 73 -1.49 -10.65 -10.09
N LEU A 74 -1.74 -9.76 -11.06
CA LEU A 74 -1.73 -10.12 -12.48
C LEU A 74 -0.35 -10.62 -12.91
N GLU A 75 0.72 -9.90 -12.53
CA GLU A 75 2.11 -10.31 -12.84
C GLU A 75 2.43 -11.69 -12.24
N LEU A 76 1.97 -11.97 -11.02
CA LEU A 76 2.12 -13.30 -10.41
C LEU A 76 1.37 -14.40 -11.16
N GLU A 77 0.16 -14.14 -11.64
CA GLU A 77 -0.62 -15.12 -12.42
C GLU A 77 0.06 -15.43 -13.77
N GLU A 78 0.55 -14.40 -14.47
CA GLU A 78 1.27 -14.56 -15.74
C GLU A 78 2.58 -15.35 -15.56
N MET A 79 3.33 -15.06 -14.50
CA MET A 79 4.56 -15.79 -14.17
C MET A 79 4.28 -17.26 -13.86
N ASN A 80 3.22 -17.56 -13.11
CA ASN A 80 2.87 -18.94 -12.76
C ASN A 80 2.37 -19.74 -13.97
N ALA A 81 1.52 -19.14 -14.81
CA ALA A 81 1.00 -19.79 -16.03
C ALA A 81 2.11 -20.12 -17.04
N GLY A 82 3.14 -19.29 -17.15
CA GLY A 82 4.30 -19.54 -18.01
C GLY A 82 5.18 -20.69 -17.54
N GLN A 83 5.19 -21.01 -16.24
CA GLN A 83 5.98 -22.11 -15.69
C GLN A 83 5.28 -23.48 -15.82
N GLU A 84 3.95 -23.51 -15.87
CA GLU A 84 3.18 -24.75 -16.09
C GLU A 84 3.22 -25.22 -17.56
N ALA A 85 3.39 -24.32 -18.52
CA ALA A 85 3.46 -24.67 -19.95
C ALA A 85 4.78 -25.35 -20.38
N LEU A 86 5.76 -25.44 -19.48
CA LEU A 86 7.08 -26.04 -19.72
C LEU A 86 7.30 -27.36 -18.96
N GLN A 87 6.28 -27.88 -18.28
CA GLN A 87 6.26 -29.20 -17.65
C GLN A 87 5.46 -30.21 -18.48
#